data_AF-A0A497PKQ0-F1
#
_entry.id   AF-A0A497PKQ0-F1
#
_cell.length_a   1.000
_cell.length_b   1.000
_cell.length_c   1.000
_cell.angle_alpha   90.00
_cell.angle_beta   90.00
_cell.angle_gamma   90.00
#
_symmetry.space_group_name_H-M   'P 1'
#
loop_
_entity.id
_entity.type
_entity.pdbx_description
1 polymer ?
#
loop_
_entity_poly.entity_id
_entity_poly.type
_entity_poly.pdbx_seq_one_letter_code
_entity_poly.pdbx_strand_id
1 'polypeptide(L)'
;MVKKAKEIMEKENGAFIFTGEILGQRGKSQTLRAMKKVEEKSSLKGRLLRPLTALNLPETEVEKEGIVDRNKLLGIKGRERKIQLTLAEIKNIKYFATPSGGCLLTDSQFCKRLEDIFKYNPDAKLNDYYLLQIGHHFRINLETKLIISRNKKEKEKMIELSDENKIFLYSELNEDIVGIISGKFSEICLEIFASYVSKKPVWIIVETQGEKERRVVQPKQKIYYHNYLI
;
A
#
# COMPACT_ATOMS: atom_id res chain seq x y z
N MET A 1 -13.44 0.81 7.31
CA MET A 1 -12.47 1.74 7.93
C MET A 1 -12.97 2.28 9.26
N VAL A 2 -13.97 3.16 9.31
CA VAL A 2 -14.40 3.81 10.59
C VAL A 2 -14.85 2.81 11.68
N LYS A 3 -15.57 1.74 11.32
CA LYS A 3 -15.89 0.65 12.25
C LYS A 3 -14.64 0.02 12.89
N LYS A 4 -13.59 -0.19 12.09
CA LYS A 4 -12.33 -0.76 12.58
C LYS A 4 -11.60 0.23 13.49
N ALA A 5 -11.64 1.52 13.16
CA ALA A 5 -11.11 2.56 14.03
C ALA A 5 -11.82 2.58 15.39
N LYS A 6 -13.15 2.33 15.42
CA LYS A 6 -13.90 2.16 16.68
C LYS A 6 -13.37 0.99 17.50
N GLU A 7 -13.22 -0.19 16.89
CA GLU A 7 -12.68 -1.36 17.60
C GLU A 7 -11.28 -1.09 18.20
N ILE A 8 -10.44 -0.35 17.48
CA ILE A 8 -9.09 0.03 17.96
C ILE A 8 -9.21 1.05 19.10
N MET A 9 -10.01 2.10 18.92
CA MET A 9 -10.26 3.11 19.96
C MET A 9 -10.73 2.47 21.26
N GLU A 10 -11.69 1.53 21.21
CA GLU A 10 -12.18 0.82 22.39
C GLU A 10 -11.09 -0.01 23.06
N LYS A 11 -10.25 -0.71 22.28
CA LYS A 11 -9.11 -1.48 22.82
C LYS A 11 -8.04 -0.60 23.46
N GLU A 12 -7.84 0.61 22.95
CA GLU A 12 -6.85 1.57 23.44
C GLU A 12 -7.41 2.51 24.52
N ASN A 13 -8.67 2.30 24.96
CA ASN A 13 -9.38 3.20 25.88
C ASN A 13 -9.43 4.67 25.40
N GLY A 14 -9.51 4.87 24.09
CA GLY A 14 -9.63 6.19 23.48
C GLY A 14 -11.03 6.80 23.70
N ALA A 15 -11.07 8.12 23.95
CA ALA A 15 -12.32 8.82 24.24
C ALA A 15 -13.21 9.08 23.01
N PHE A 16 -12.61 9.23 21.82
CA PHE A 16 -13.30 9.51 20.57
C PHE A 16 -12.41 9.28 19.34
N ILE A 17 -13.00 9.35 18.14
CA ILE A 17 -12.29 9.28 16.86
C ILE A 17 -12.40 10.62 16.14
N PHE A 18 -11.36 11.01 15.41
CA PHE A 18 -11.44 12.13 14.48
C PHE A 18 -11.10 11.73 13.03
N THR A 19 -11.67 12.46 12.06
CA THR A 19 -11.29 12.36 10.64
C THR A 19 -10.97 13.73 10.06
N GLY A 20 -10.14 13.75 9.01
CA GLY A 20 -9.83 14.95 8.24
C GLY A 20 -10.86 15.27 7.14
N GLU A 21 -12.09 14.76 7.25
CA GLU A 21 -13.13 15.04 6.25
C GLU A 21 -13.64 16.47 6.35
N ILE A 22 -13.88 17.12 5.20
CA ILE A 22 -14.37 18.49 5.11
C ILE A 22 -15.71 18.51 4.38
N LEU A 23 -16.70 19.20 4.96
CA LEU A 23 -18.05 19.29 4.40
C LEU A 23 -18.02 19.89 2.99
N GLY A 24 -18.51 19.12 2.02
CA GLY A 24 -18.60 19.54 0.62
C GLY A 24 -17.30 19.45 -0.18
N GLN A 25 -16.19 18.99 0.41
CA GLN A 25 -14.91 18.97 -0.29
C GLN A 25 -14.81 17.87 -1.35
N ARG A 26 -15.50 16.74 -1.12
CA ARG A 26 -15.76 15.70 -2.12
C ARG A 26 -17.25 15.60 -2.37
N GLY A 27 -17.67 15.92 -3.60
CA GLY A 27 -19.10 16.06 -3.97
C GLY A 27 -19.97 14.80 -3.77
N LYS A 28 -19.37 13.60 -3.71
CA LYS A 28 -20.11 12.34 -3.48
C LYS A 28 -20.04 11.87 -2.03
N SER A 29 -18.83 11.85 -1.45
CA SER A 29 -18.57 11.16 -0.17
C SER A 29 -18.59 12.07 1.06
N GLN A 30 -18.50 13.39 0.88
CA GLN A 30 -18.39 14.35 1.98
C GLN A 30 -19.56 15.33 2.02
N THR A 31 -20.75 14.87 1.65
CA THR A 31 -22.00 15.60 1.89
C THR A 31 -22.47 15.39 3.33
N LEU A 32 -23.30 16.29 3.86
CA LEU A 32 -23.86 16.15 5.22
C LEU A 32 -24.56 14.79 5.40
N ARG A 33 -25.32 14.35 4.38
CA ARG A 33 -26.00 13.06 4.38
C ARG A 33 -25.02 11.89 4.42
N ALA A 34 -23.94 11.95 3.65
CA ALA A 34 -22.91 10.91 3.66
C ALA A 34 -22.20 10.82 5.02
N MET A 35 -21.84 11.97 5.60
CA MET A 35 -21.20 12.03 6.92
C MET A 35 -22.09 11.46 8.04
N LYS A 36 -23.38 11.84 8.08
CA LYS A 36 -24.35 11.27 9.02
C LYS A 36 -24.47 9.75 8.86
N LYS A 37 -24.58 9.28 7.62
CA LYS A 37 -24.66 7.84 7.32
C LYS A 37 -23.41 7.09 7.80
N VAL A 38 -22.22 7.69 7.72
CA VAL A 38 -20.98 7.09 8.23
C VAL A 38 -21.03 6.97 9.75
N GLU A 39 -21.46 8.01 10.47
CA GLU A 39 -21.60 7.98 11.94
C GLU A 39 -22.59 6.91 12.40
N GLU A 40 -23.77 6.86 11.78
CA GLU A 40 -24.82 5.89 12.08
C GLU A 40 -24.31 4.46 11.85
N LYS A 41 -23.74 4.21 10.67
CA LYS A 41 -23.25 2.87 10.31
C LYS A 41 -22.04 2.42 11.14
N SER A 42 -21.28 3.35 11.71
CA SER A 42 -20.14 3.03 12.57
C SER A 42 -20.49 3.00 14.05
N SER A 43 -21.73 3.34 14.43
CA SER A 43 -22.16 3.46 15.82
C SER A 43 -21.23 4.37 16.63
N LEU A 44 -20.87 5.51 16.03
CA LEU A 44 -20.02 6.57 16.60
C LEU A 44 -20.72 7.93 16.62
N LYS A 45 -22.06 7.94 16.65
CA LYS A 45 -22.83 9.18 16.73
C LYS A 45 -22.35 9.98 17.95
N GLY A 46 -21.97 11.24 17.73
CA GLY A 46 -21.44 12.12 18.77
C GLY A 46 -20.01 11.82 19.24
N ARG A 47 -19.37 10.72 18.80
CA ARG A 47 -17.99 10.33 19.11
C ARG A 47 -17.05 10.36 17.90
N LEU A 48 -17.52 10.84 16.75
CA LEU A 48 -16.74 11.04 15.53
C LEU A 48 -16.60 12.54 15.23
N LEU A 49 -15.45 13.12 15.57
CA LEU A 49 -15.17 14.54 15.37
C LEU A 49 -14.58 14.79 13.98
N ARG A 50 -14.90 15.94 13.37
CA ARG A 50 -14.30 16.39 12.10
C ARG A 50 -13.68 17.78 12.27
N PRO A 51 -12.47 17.88 12.85
CA PRO A 51 -11.91 19.14 13.36
C PRO A 51 -11.83 20.27 12.34
N LEU A 52 -11.60 19.93 11.06
CA LEU A 52 -11.44 20.91 9.98
C LEU A 52 -12.76 21.57 9.56
N THR A 53 -13.91 20.96 9.86
CA THR A 53 -15.23 21.43 9.42
C THR A 53 -16.25 21.50 10.57
N ALA A 54 -15.81 21.30 11.81
CA ALA A 54 -16.66 21.16 12.99
C ALA A 54 -17.61 22.35 13.20
N LEU A 55 -17.16 23.58 12.90
CA LEU A 55 -18.00 24.78 13.04
C LEU A 55 -19.15 24.84 12.01
N ASN A 56 -19.13 23.99 10.98
CA ASN A 56 -20.24 23.83 10.03
C ASN A 56 -21.17 22.66 10.39
N LEU A 57 -20.90 21.94 11.47
CA LEU A 57 -21.65 20.79 11.93
C LEU A 57 -22.25 21.04 13.31
N PRO A 58 -23.34 20.33 13.68
CA PRO A 58 -23.80 20.29 15.06
C PRO A 58 -22.69 19.83 16.00
N GLU A 59 -22.71 20.34 17.22
CA GLU A 59 -21.77 19.97 18.25
C GLU A 59 -21.86 18.48 18.60
N THR A 60 -20.70 17.83 18.68
CA THR A 60 -20.58 16.42 19.09
C THR A 60 -20.63 16.30 20.61
N GLU A 61 -20.89 15.09 21.14
CA GLU A 61 -20.87 14.87 22.59
C GLU A 61 -19.45 15.10 23.16
N VAL A 62 -18.41 14.82 22.37
CA VAL A 62 -17.01 15.09 22.74
C VAL A 62 -16.76 16.58 22.99
N GLU A 63 -17.39 17.45 22.21
CA GLU A 63 -17.29 18.91 22.38
C GLU A 63 -18.11 19.36 23.60
N LYS A 64 -19.35 18.88 23.74
CA LYS A 64 -20.23 19.22 24.87
C LYS A 64 -19.68 18.79 26.23
N GLU A 65 -19.02 17.64 26.28
CA GLU A 65 -18.37 17.10 27.48
C GLU A 65 -17.08 17.86 27.83
N GLY A 66 -16.64 18.81 26.99
CA GLY A 66 -15.43 19.60 27.20
C GLY A 66 -14.13 18.83 26.93
N ILE A 67 -14.21 17.60 26.38
CA ILE A 67 -13.03 16.81 26.00
C ILE A 67 -12.26 17.52 24.88
N VAL A 68 -12.99 18.17 23.97
CA VAL A 68 -12.41 19.03 22.92
C VAL A 68 -13.02 20.42 22.98
N ASP A 69 -12.16 21.43 23.09
CA ASP A 69 -12.55 22.83 23.02
C ASP A 69 -12.96 23.21 21.58
N ARG A 70 -14.26 23.40 21.37
CA ARG A 70 -14.86 23.76 20.07
C ARG A 70 -14.28 25.04 19.48
N ASN A 71 -13.82 25.98 20.31
CA ASN A 71 -13.27 27.26 19.85
C ASN A 71 -11.92 27.11 19.13
N LYS A 72 -11.24 25.96 19.31
CA LYS A 72 -9.99 25.64 18.62
C LYS A 72 -10.21 24.89 17.30
N LEU A 73 -11.46 24.57 16.96
CA LEU A 73 -11.82 23.86 15.74
C LEU A 73 -12.09 24.82 14.58
N LEU A 74 -12.18 24.29 13.37
CA LEU A 74 -12.29 25.08 12.14
C LEU A 74 -13.65 24.91 11.45
N GLY A 75 -13.95 25.88 10.59
CA GLY A 75 -15.15 25.95 9.77
C GLY A 75 -14.89 25.83 8.27
N ILE A 76 -13.89 25.05 7.84
CA ILE A 76 -13.61 24.88 6.41
C ILE A 76 -14.78 24.12 5.75
N LYS A 77 -15.21 24.59 4.58
CA LYS A 77 -16.24 23.94 3.74
C LYS A 77 -15.99 24.20 2.27
N GLY A 78 -16.59 23.37 1.41
CA GLY A 78 -16.48 23.49 -0.04
C GLY A 78 -15.27 22.77 -0.61
N ARG A 79 -14.99 22.96 -1.90
CA ARG A 79 -14.02 22.16 -2.67
C ARG A 79 -12.58 22.64 -2.56
N GLU A 80 -12.39 23.91 -2.25
CA GLU A 80 -11.06 24.53 -2.19
C GLU A 80 -10.21 23.97 -1.04
N ARG A 81 -8.89 23.93 -1.25
CA ARG A 81 -7.91 23.44 -0.26
C ARG A 81 -6.94 24.50 0.23
N LYS A 82 -7.14 25.77 -0.16
CA LYS A 82 -6.21 26.86 0.15
C LYS A 82 -5.90 26.94 1.64
N ILE A 83 -6.94 26.92 2.49
CA ILE A 83 -6.79 26.98 3.95
C ILE A 83 -5.99 25.78 4.49
N GLN A 84 -6.24 24.57 4.00
CA GLN A 84 -5.51 23.37 4.44
C GLN A 84 -4.02 23.45 4.07
N LEU A 85 -3.70 23.93 2.86
CA LEU A 85 -2.33 24.10 2.40
C LEU A 85 -1.60 25.17 3.22
N THR A 86 -2.24 26.32 3.45
CA THR A 86 -1.71 27.37 4.33
C THR A 86 -1.49 26.87 5.76
N LEU A 87 -2.41 26.07 6.31
CA LEU A 87 -2.23 25.46 7.62
C LEU A 87 -1.05 24.47 7.64
N ALA A 88 -0.89 23.68 6.58
CA ALA A 88 0.25 22.77 6.46
C ALA A 88 1.58 23.55 6.43
N GLU A 89 1.66 24.65 5.69
CA GLU A 89 2.83 25.54 5.66
C GLU A 89 3.13 26.13 7.04
N ILE A 90 2.13 26.75 7.70
CA ILE A 90 2.27 27.36 9.03
C ILE A 90 2.71 26.32 10.07
N LYS A 91 2.23 25.08 9.96
CA LYS A 91 2.56 23.97 10.87
C LYS A 91 3.80 23.19 10.45
N ASN A 92 4.50 23.61 9.38
CA ASN A 92 5.68 22.93 8.83
C ASN A 92 5.42 21.43 8.53
N ILE A 93 4.21 21.11 8.07
CA ILE A 93 3.80 19.77 7.65
C ILE A 93 4.31 19.55 6.22
N LYS A 94 5.46 18.88 6.10
CA LYS A 94 6.12 18.63 4.81
C LYS A 94 5.51 17.47 4.01
N TYR A 95 4.82 16.55 4.69
CA TYR A 95 4.26 15.35 4.08
C TYR A 95 2.75 15.31 4.30
N PHE A 96 1.99 15.46 3.22
CA PHE A 96 0.55 15.24 3.20
C PHE A 96 0.14 14.63 1.86
N ALA A 97 -0.97 13.91 1.86
CA ALA A 97 -1.45 13.25 0.65
C ALA A 97 -1.88 14.28 -0.41
N THR A 98 -1.39 14.12 -1.63
CA THR A 98 -1.88 14.89 -2.78
C THR A 98 -3.30 14.44 -3.15
N PRO A 99 -4.09 15.28 -3.85
CA PRO A 99 -5.45 14.95 -4.29
C PRO A 99 -5.62 13.70 -5.17
N SER A 100 -4.57 12.96 -5.49
CA SER A 100 -4.54 11.92 -6.52
C SER A 100 -3.98 10.59 -6.00
N GLY A 101 -4.40 9.51 -6.68
CA GLY A 101 -4.19 8.13 -6.26
C GLY A 101 -5.47 7.60 -5.63
N GLY A 102 -6.29 6.89 -6.41
CA GLY A 102 -7.37 6.08 -5.85
C GLY A 102 -6.81 5.14 -4.77
N CYS A 103 -7.67 4.64 -3.88
CA CYS A 103 -7.24 3.63 -2.93
C CYS A 103 -6.63 2.44 -3.71
N LEU A 104 -5.46 1.94 -3.31
CA LEU A 104 -4.84 0.77 -3.96
C LEU A 104 -5.80 -0.43 -4.04
N LEU A 105 -6.73 -0.52 -3.09
CA LEU A 105 -7.81 -1.52 -3.08
C LEU A 105 -8.89 -1.32 -4.16
N THR A 106 -8.73 -0.33 -5.04
CA THR A 106 -9.55 -0.16 -6.26
C THR A 106 -8.79 -0.57 -7.52
N ASP A 107 -7.48 -0.86 -7.42
CA ASP A 107 -6.70 -1.44 -8.50
C ASP A 107 -6.87 -2.97 -8.48
N SER A 108 -7.49 -3.51 -9.52
CA SER A 108 -7.72 -4.95 -9.66
C SER A 108 -6.44 -5.79 -9.65
N GLN A 109 -5.33 -5.28 -10.19
CA GLN A 109 -4.05 -6.01 -10.18
C GLN A 109 -3.45 -6.02 -8.78
N PHE A 110 -3.49 -4.88 -8.08
CA PHE A 110 -3.07 -4.84 -6.68
C PHE A 110 -3.92 -5.78 -5.81
N CYS A 111 -5.24 -5.81 -6.01
CA CYS A 111 -6.14 -6.70 -5.28
C CYS A 111 -5.82 -8.18 -5.53
N LYS A 112 -5.52 -8.59 -6.77
CA LYS A 112 -5.07 -9.96 -7.06
C LYS A 112 -3.81 -10.34 -6.28
N ARG A 113 -2.83 -9.44 -6.23
CA ARG A 113 -1.58 -9.65 -5.47
C ARG A 113 -1.81 -9.70 -3.96
N LEU A 114 -2.78 -8.93 -3.47
CA LEU A 114 -3.19 -8.92 -2.07
C LEU A 114 -3.94 -10.21 -1.68
N GLU A 115 -4.82 -10.69 -2.54
CA GLU A 115 -5.48 -11.99 -2.37
C GLU A 115 -4.46 -13.14 -2.38
N ASP A 116 -3.49 -13.08 -3.29
CA ASP A 116 -2.39 -14.05 -3.35
C ASP A 116 -1.58 -14.10 -2.04
N ILE A 117 -1.20 -12.94 -1.47
CA ILE A 117 -0.43 -12.95 -0.23
C ILE A 117 -1.25 -13.50 0.94
N PHE A 118 -2.54 -13.15 1.05
CA PHE A 118 -3.40 -13.68 2.11
C PHE A 118 -3.59 -15.20 2.01
N LYS A 119 -3.58 -15.74 0.80
CA LYS A 119 -3.78 -17.18 0.58
C LYS A 119 -2.53 -18.01 0.83
N TYR A 120 -1.36 -17.53 0.43
CA TYR A 120 -0.13 -18.33 0.40
C TYR A 120 0.95 -17.89 1.38
N ASN A 121 0.77 -16.76 2.08
CA ASN A 121 1.72 -16.28 3.07
C ASN A 121 0.98 -15.68 4.28
N PRO A 122 0.37 -16.51 5.14
CA PRO A 122 -0.37 -16.05 6.31
C PRO A 122 0.50 -15.26 7.30
N ASP A 123 1.80 -15.54 7.33
CA ASP A 123 2.80 -14.90 8.21
C ASP A 123 3.50 -13.70 7.54
N ALA A 124 2.92 -13.17 6.45
CA ALA A 124 3.48 -12.04 5.72
C ALA A 124 3.76 -10.83 6.63
N LYS A 125 4.97 -10.30 6.54
CA LYS A 125 5.40 -9.12 7.29
C LYS A 125 4.99 -7.84 6.56
N LEU A 126 5.06 -6.71 7.27
CA LEU A 126 4.73 -5.39 6.71
C LEU A 126 5.46 -5.10 5.38
N ASN A 127 6.75 -5.47 5.29
CA ASN A 127 7.54 -5.26 4.08
C ASN A 127 7.05 -6.08 2.87
N ASP A 128 6.45 -7.26 3.10
CA ASP A 128 5.88 -8.05 2.01
C ASP A 128 4.67 -7.36 1.38
N TYR A 129 3.87 -6.64 2.18
CA TYR A 129 2.77 -5.81 1.66
C TYR A 129 3.27 -4.60 0.87
N TYR A 130 4.39 -4.00 1.28
CA TYR A 130 5.01 -2.91 0.51
C TYR A 130 5.56 -3.41 -0.84
N LEU A 131 6.11 -4.63 -0.88
CA LEU A 131 6.58 -5.26 -2.13
C LEU A 131 5.48 -5.49 -3.17
N LEU A 132 4.20 -5.62 -2.78
CA LEU A 132 3.08 -5.79 -3.71
C LEU A 132 2.92 -4.65 -4.73
N GLN A 133 3.43 -3.46 -4.37
CA GLN A 133 3.35 -2.25 -5.19
C GLN A 133 4.43 -2.17 -6.28
N ILE A 134 5.43 -3.05 -6.22
CA ILE A 134 6.68 -2.94 -6.98
C ILE A 134 6.87 -4.19 -7.84
N GLY A 135 7.38 -4.03 -9.06
CA GLY A 135 7.74 -5.13 -9.93
C GLY A 135 6.57 -5.88 -10.59
N HIS A 136 6.94 -6.90 -11.37
CA HIS A 136 6.07 -7.91 -11.94
C HIS A 136 5.96 -9.10 -11.00
N HIS A 137 4.75 -9.53 -10.65
CA HIS A 137 4.50 -10.59 -9.69
C HIS A 137 4.10 -11.87 -10.41
N PHE A 138 4.73 -12.97 -10.05
CA PHE A 138 4.44 -14.30 -10.59
C PHE A 138 4.23 -15.29 -9.46
N ARG A 139 3.10 -16.00 -9.48
CA ARG A 139 2.86 -17.14 -8.60
C ARG A 139 3.18 -18.41 -9.37
N ILE A 140 4.32 -19.03 -9.07
CA ILE A 140 4.82 -20.19 -9.83
C ILE A 140 4.11 -21.46 -9.39
N ASN A 141 3.97 -21.66 -8.08
CA ASN A 141 3.26 -22.76 -7.46
C ASN A 141 2.88 -22.37 -6.01
N LEU A 142 2.35 -23.31 -5.23
CA LEU A 142 1.90 -23.08 -3.85
C LEU A 142 2.99 -22.52 -2.92
N GLU A 143 4.25 -22.84 -3.17
CA GLU A 143 5.39 -22.52 -2.30
C GLU A 143 6.33 -21.47 -2.89
N THR A 144 6.08 -20.99 -4.12
CA THR A 144 7.04 -20.14 -4.85
C THR A 144 6.35 -18.91 -5.45
N LYS A 145 6.81 -17.73 -5.04
CA LYS A 145 6.47 -16.44 -5.66
C LYS A 145 7.73 -15.79 -6.21
N LEU A 146 7.69 -15.26 -7.43
CA LEU A 146 8.75 -14.45 -8.01
C LEU A 146 8.27 -13.01 -8.21
N ILE A 147 9.10 -12.04 -7.83
CA ILE A 147 8.90 -10.63 -8.14
C ILE A 147 10.11 -10.14 -8.94
N ILE A 148 9.87 -9.49 -10.09
CA ILE A 148 10.95 -8.91 -10.91
C ILE A 148 10.80 -7.40 -10.94
N SER A 149 11.84 -6.65 -10.56
CA SER A 149 11.82 -5.20 -10.61
C SER A 149 11.75 -4.68 -12.05
N ARG A 150 11.12 -3.52 -12.25
CA ARG A 150 10.96 -2.92 -13.60
C ARG A 150 12.13 -2.01 -14.00
N ASN A 151 12.89 -1.51 -13.04
CA ASN A 151 13.97 -0.55 -13.22
C ASN A 151 14.85 -0.47 -11.96
N LYS A 152 15.94 0.30 -12.05
CA LYS A 152 16.92 0.48 -10.98
C LYS A 152 16.33 0.96 -9.66
N LYS A 153 15.42 1.94 -9.71
CA LYS A 153 14.76 2.48 -8.50
C LYS A 153 13.92 1.40 -7.79
N GLU A 154 13.23 0.57 -8.57
CA GLU A 154 12.49 -0.56 -8.01
C GLU A 154 13.39 -1.66 -7.48
N LYS A 155 14.51 -1.94 -8.16
CA LYS A 155 15.52 -2.87 -7.67
C LYS A 155 16.03 -2.46 -6.30
N GLU A 156 16.48 -1.21 -6.14
CA GLU A 156 16.98 -0.67 -4.88
C GLU A 156 15.92 -0.81 -3.77
N LYS A 157 14.66 -0.45 -4.07
CA LYS A 157 13.59 -0.55 -3.09
C LYS A 157 13.21 -1.99 -2.75
N MET A 158 13.24 -2.90 -3.72
CA MET A 158 12.96 -4.32 -3.49
C MET A 158 14.02 -4.97 -2.61
N ILE A 159 15.29 -4.59 -2.78
CA ILE A 159 16.39 -5.06 -1.91
C ILE A 159 16.20 -4.54 -0.49
N GLU A 160 15.91 -3.24 -0.31
CA GLU A 160 15.65 -2.63 1.01
C GLU A 160 14.49 -3.29 1.77
N LEU A 161 13.44 -3.71 1.05
CA LEU A 161 12.26 -4.35 1.63
C LEU A 161 12.40 -5.86 1.84
N SER A 162 13.49 -6.47 1.36
CA SER A 162 13.69 -7.92 1.45
C SER A 162 14.52 -8.31 2.65
N ASP A 163 14.32 -9.52 3.15
CA ASP A 163 15.12 -10.12 4.22
C ASP A 163 16.02 -11.25 3.67
N GLU A 164 16.90 -11.75 4.52
CA GLU A 164 17.90 -12.78 4.20
C GLU A 164 17.30 -14.15 3.81
N ASN A 165 16.01 -14.36 4.06
CA ASN A 165 15.32 -15.60 3.72
C ASN A 165 14.86 -15.65 2.27
N LYS A 166 15.01 -14.55 1.52
CA LYS A 166 14.65 -14.49 0.10
C LYS A 166 15.82 -14.89 -0.78
N ILE A 167 15.49 -15.47 -1.93
CA ILE A 167 16.48 -15.82 -2.95
C ILE A 167 16.50 -14.71 -3.99
N PHE A 168 17.67 -14.19 -4.31
CA PHE A 168 17.84 -13.11 -5.27
C PHE A 168 18.37 -13.64 -6.60
N LEU A 169 17.88 -13.06 -7.69
CA LEU A 169 18.31 -13.34 -9.05
C LEU A 169 18.91 -12.07 -9.65
N TYR A 170 20.17 -12.16 -10.08
CA TYR A 170 20.89 -11.06 -10.72
C TYR A 170 21.37 -11.45 -12.11
N SER A 171 21.67 -10.43 -12.92
CA SER A 171 22.26 -10.58 -14.24
C SER A 171 23.37 -9.55 -14.43
N GLU A 172 24.48 -9.97 -15.02
CA GLU A 172 25.57 -9.09 -15.45
C GLU A 172 25.21 -8.32 -16.75
N LEU A 173 24.22 -8.78 -17.52
CA LEU A 173 23.77 -8.11 -18.74
C LEU A 173 22.78 -6.97 -18.49
N ASN A 174 22.06 -7.00 -17.36
CA ASN A 174 21.12 -5.97 -16.99
C ASN A 174 21.12 -5.81 -15.47
N GLU A 175 21.95 -4.89 -15.00
CA GLU A 175 22.12 -4.59 -13.58
C GLU A 175 21.00 -3.71 -13.01
N ASP A 176 20.09 -3.19 -13.84
CA ASP A 176 18.99 -2.34 -13.38
C ASP A 176 17.83 -3.14 -12.81
N ILE A 177 17.79 -4.46 -13.04
CA ILE A 177 16.71 -5.33 -12.55
C ILE A 177 17.21 -6.40 -11.56
N VAL A 178 16.31 -6.86 -10.71
CA VAL A 178 16.52 -7.96 -9.78
C VAL A 178 15.26 -8.83 -9.72
N GLY A 179 15.45 -10.14 -9.63
CA GLY A 179 14.39 -11.09 -9.29
C GLY A 179 14.46 -11.43 -7.81
N ILE A 180 13.34 -11.54 -7.12
CA ILE A 180 13.26 -11.97 -5.73
C ILE A 180 12.25 -13.11 -5.64
N ILE A 181 12.71 -14.26 -5.15
CA ILE A 181 11.89 -15.42 -4.90
C ILE A 181 11.57 -15.46 -3.40
N SER A 182 10.28 -15.57 -3.10
CA SER A 182 9.79 -15.87 -1.74
C SER A 182 9.32 -17.32 -1.70
N GLY A 183 9.80 -18.06 -0.72
CA GLY A 183 9.55 -19.50 -0.55
C GLY A 183 10.56 -20.37 -1.30
N LYS A 184 10.15 -21.52 -1.83
CA LYS A 184 11.07 -22.50 -2.41
C LYS A 184 11.57 -22.09 -3.80
N PHE A 185 12.83 -22.40 -4.07
CA PHE A 185 13.42 -22.22 -5.40
C PHE A 185 12.71 -23.07 -6.47
N SER A 186 12.61 -22.55 -7.69
CA SER A 186 12.09 -23.26 -8.86
C SER A 186 12.83 -22.80 -10.12
N GLU A 187 13.21 -23.74 -10.98
CA GLU A 187 13.89 -23.45 -12.26
C GLU A 187 13.07 -22.50 -13.15
N ILE A 188 11.74 -22.57 -13.08
CA ILE A 188 10.84 -21.69 -13.85
C ILE A 188 11.11 -20.21 -13.49
N CYS A 189 11.52 -19.91 -12.25
CA CYS A 189 11.88 -18.54 -11.87
C CYS A 189 13.06 -18.01 -12.68
N LEU A 190 14.06 -18.86 -12.95
CA LEU A 190 15.20 -18.50 -13.78
C LEU A 190 14.78 -18.23 -15.21
N GLU A 191 13.93 -19.10 -15.79
CA GLU A 191 13.46 -18.94 -17.16
C GLU A 191 12.66 -17.63 -17.33
N ILE A 192 11.78 -17.32 -16.36
CA ILE A 192 11.02 -16.07 -16.35
C ILE A 192 11.98 -14.89 -16.22
N PHE A 193 12.87 -14.87 -15.22
CA PHE A 193 13.80 -13.76 -15.01
C PHE A 193 14.70 -13.53 -16.24
N ALA A 194 15.26 -14.60 -16.82
CA ALA A 194 16.07 -14.52 -18.03
C ALA A 194 15.30 -13.87 -19.21
N SER A 195 14.00 -14.14 -19.35
CA SER A 195 13.16 -13.53 -20.40
C SER A 195 12.98 -12.01 -20.25
N TYR A 196 13.21 -11.46 -19.05
CA TYR A 196 13.24 -10.01 -18.80
C TYR A 196 14.63 -9.41 -19.00
N VAL A 197 15.67 -10.23 -19.06
CA VAL A 197 17.06 -9.81 -19.20
C VAL A 197 17.52 -9.81 -20.66
N SER A 198 17.32 -10.93 -21.39
CA SER A 198 17.92 -11.14 -22.71
C SER A 198 17.06 -12.03 -23.61
N LYS A 199 17.31 -11.98 -24.93
CA LYS A 199 16.79 -12.94 -25.92
C LYS A 199 17.80 -14.06 -26.25
N LYS A 200 19.05 -13.93 -25.81
CA LYS A 200 20.15 -14.88 -25.98
C LYS A 200 20.42 -15.61 -24.65
N PRO A 201 21.10 -16.79 -24.67
CA PRO A 201 21.53 -17.42 -23.45
C PRO A 201 22.24 -16.44 -22.52
N VAL A 202 21.91 -16.47 -21.23
CA VAL A 202 22.42 -15.52 -20.24
C VAL A 202 22.79 -16.25 -18.94
N TRP A 203 23.85 -15.77 -18.30
CA TRP A 203 24.21 -16.17 -16.94
C TRP A 203 23.33 -15.44 -15.93
N ILE A 204 22.61 -16.21 -15.13
CA ILE A 204 21.87 -15.72 -13.97
C ILE A 204 22.65 -16.11 -12.72
N ILE A 205 22.86 -15.13 -11.84
CA ILE A 205 23.43 -15.34 -10.51
C ILE A 205 22.26 -15.56 -9.57
N VAL A 206 22.25 -16.71 -8.89
CA VAL A 206 21.29 -17.03 -7.84
C VAL A 206 22.00 -16.83 -6.50
N GLU A 207 21.44 -15.98 -5.66
CA GLU A 207 21.98 -15.68 -4.33
C GLU A 207 20.99 -16.15 -3.26
N THR A 208 21.42 -17.09 -2.42
CA THR A 208 20.63 -17.65 -1.32
C THR A 208 21.43 -17.55 -0.04
N GLN A 209 20.94 -16.83 0.97
CA GLN A 209 21.63 -16.67 2.27
C GLN A 209 23.10 -16.21 2.13
N GLY A 210 23.39 -15.37 1.13
CA GLY A 210 24.74 -14.86 0.82
C GLY A 210 25.61 -15.79 -0.05
N GLU A 211 25.22 -17.04 -0.25
CA GLU A 211 25.90 -17.94 -1.18
C GLU A 211 25.46 -17.66 -2.62
N LYS A 212 26.42 -17.62 -3.55
CA LYS A 212 26.17 -17.29 -4.96
C LYS A 212 26.53 -18.45 -5.87
N GLU A 213 25.59 -18.82 -6.74
CA GLU A 213 25.80 -19.77 -7.82
C GLU A 213 25.47 -19.13 -9.18
N ARG A 214 26.14 -19.60 -10.24
CA ARG A 214 25.90 -19.13 -11.61
C ARG A 214 25.26 -20.22 -12.43
N ARG A 215 24.19 -19.87 -13.16
CA ARG A 215 23.48 -20.79 -14.05
C ARG A 215 23.27 -20.16 -15.42
N VAL A 216 23.50 -20.92 -16.47
CA VAL A 216 23.20 -20.50 -17.85
C VAL A 216 21.77 -20.87 -18.17
N VAL A 217 21.00 -19.90 -18.68
CA VAL A 217 19.58 -20.07 -18.96
C VAL A 217 19.31 -19.63 -20.39
N GLN A 218 18.60 -20.46 -21.14
CA GLN A 218 18.07 -20.10 -22.46
C GLN A 218 16.69 -19.45 -22.27
N PRO A 219 16.54 -18.13 -22.48
CA PRO A 219 15.24 -17.48 -22.31
C PRO A 219 14.25 -17.91 -23.39
N LYS A 220 12.99 -18.13 -22.97
CA LYS A 220 11.84 -18.23 -23.89
C LYS A 220 11.09 -16.90 -23.91
N GLN A 221 10.15 -16.78 -24.85
CA GLN A 221 9.31 -15.59 -24.93
C GLN A 221 8.42 -15.44 -23.69
N LYS A 222 8.21 -14.20 -23.23
CA LYS A 222 7.39 -13.89 -22.05
C LYS A 222 5.96 -14.45 -22.12
N ILE A 223 5.43 -14.64 -23.34
CA ILE A 223 4.09 -15.18 -23.57
C ILE A 223 3.85 -16.53 -22.88
N TYR A 224 4.89 -17.36 -22.79
CA TYR A 224 4.83 -18.69 -22.16
C TYR A 224 4.63 -18.65 -20.65
N TYR A 225 4.77 -17.48 -20.02
CA TYR A 225 4.71 -17.32 -18.56
C TYR A 225 3.54 -16.46 -18.08
N HIS A 226 2.65 -16.02 -18.98
CA HIS A 226 1.51 -15.19 -18.59
C HIS A 226 0.53 -15.89 -17.64
N ASN A 227 0.47 -17.22 -17.68
CA ASN A 227 -0.35 -18.02 -16.77
C ASN A 227 0.12 -17.89 -15.30
N TYR A 228 1.38 -17.53 -15.06
CA TYR A 228 1.92 -17.29 -13.72
C TYR A 228 1.74 -15.85 -13.23
N LEU A 229 1.48 -14.89 -14.13
CA LEU A 229 1.44 -13.46 -13.81
C LEU A 229 0.19 -13.09 -12.99
N ILE A 230 0.38 -12.33 -11.91
CA ILE A 230 -0.69 -11.87 -11.01
C ILE A 230 -0.73 -10.35 -10.78
#